data_AF-V9GAL6-F1
#
_entry.id   AF-V9GAL6-F1
#
_cell.length_a   1.000
_cell.length_b   1.000
_cell.length_c   1.000
_cell.angle_alpha   90.00
_cell.angle_beta   90.00
_cell.angle_gamma   90.00
#
_symmetry.space_group_name_H-M   'P 1'
#
loop_
_entity.id
_entity.type
_entity.pdbx_description
1 polymer ?
#
loop_
_entity_poly.entity_id
_entity_poly.type
_entity_poly.pdbx_seq_one_letter_code
_entity_poly.pdbx_strand_id
1 'polypeptide(L)'
;MVKTSSHEVIMERLLKNRMLNSNSRRNIFPLSGLLYCEKCGSRMRFRVGENKKQGQHWSALCYHQFKDGSKFEQRGKVMDVDFFNALYDRIIYVDPNILREIEMHGSRYNDTKTIIEVKEQELKKQRRALDKLHESYEEDMITKQLFLERKAVRARQIQKLEDLSKVVVDEGNYPTVEQIYERIGEFRELWDLALSSEEKNRALKKLVERIVYNQEGNRVELTVCYR
;
A
#
# COMPACT_ATOMS: atom_id res chain seq x y z
N MET A 1 -11.87 21.81 -12.01
CA MET A 1 -11.28 20.73 -11.20
C MET A 1 -10.34 19.95 -12.09
N VAL A 2 -9.04 20.07 -11.81
CA VAL A 2 -7.96 19.48 -12.60
C VAL A 2 -7.97 17.98 -12.35
N LYS A 3 -8.36 17.20 -13.36
CA LYS A 3 -8.03 15.77 -13.43
C LYS A 3 -6.51 15.71 -13.51
N THR A 4 -5.83 15.33 -12.43
CA THR A 4 -4.42 14.93 -12.50
C THR A 4 -4.35 13.80 -13.52
N SER A 5 -3.80 14.15 -14.67
CA SER A 5 -3.75 13.29 -15.84
C SER A 5 -2.93 12.06 -15.47
N SER A 6 -3.44 10.87 -15.80
CA SER A 6 -2.73 9.58 -15.72
C SER A 6 -1.26 9.68 -16.19
N HIS A 7 -1.00 10.62 -17.11
CA HIS A 7 0.31 11.02 -17.58
C HIS A 7 1.31 11.44 -16.47
N GLU A 8 0.91 12.17 -15.44
CA GLU A 8 1.81 12.62 -14.36
C GLU A 8 2.30 11.43 -13.50
N VAL A 9 1.41 10.50 -13.16
CA VAL A 9 1.73 9.28 -12.41
C VAL A 9 2.63 8.35 -13.23
N ILE A 10 2.39 8.26 -14.55
CA ILE A 10 3.22 7.49 -15.49
C ILE A 10 4.62 8.12 -15.60
N MET A 11 4.71 9.45 -15.71
CA MET A 11 5.97 10.17 -15.83
C MET A 11 6.81 10.07 -14.54
N GLU A 12 6.18 10.14 -13.37
CA GLU A 12 6.87 9.97 -12.08
C GLU A 12 7.47 8.55 -11.96
N ARG A 13 6.74 7.52 -12.40
CA ARG A 13 7.24 6.13 -12.45
C ARG A 13 8.39 5.96 -13.45
N LEU A 14 8.31 6.60 -14.62
CA LEU A 14 9.37 6.57 -15.64
C LEU A 14 10.65 7.26 -15.16
N LEU A 15 10.53 8.36 -14.40
CA LEU A 15 11.66 9.07 -13.79
C LEU A 15 12.33 8.24 -12.69
N LYS A 16 11.54 7.63 -11.78
CA LYS A 16 12.04 6.68 -10.77
C LYS A 16 12.74 5.48 -11.42
N ASN A 17 12.19 4.96 -12.53
CA ASN A 17 12.77 3.84 -13.28
C ASN A 17 14.06 4.23 -14.03
N ARG A 18 14.24 5.51 -14.40
CA ARG A 18 15.46 6.04 -15.03
C ARG A 18 16.60 6.22 -14.03
N MET A 19 16.29 6.44 -12.74
CA MET A 19 17.28 6.54 -11.67
C MET A 19 17.85 5.18 -11.21
N LEU A 20 17.26 4.07 -11.67
CA LEU A 20 17.75 2.72 -11.37
C LEU A 20 18.77 2.27 -12.45
N ASN A 21 19.95 1.87 -12.01
CA ASN A 21 21.04 1.39 -12.87
C ASN A 21 20.59 0.23 -13.79
N SER A 22 20.99 0.26 -15.06
CA SER A 22 20.79 -0.80 -16.07
C SER A 22 21.21 -2.20 -15.57
N ASN A 23 22.30 -2.30 -14.81
CA ASN A 23 22.77 -3.56 -14.21
C ASN A 23 21.83 -4.10 -13.10
N SER A 24 20.99 -3.26 -12.49
CA SER A 24 19.97 -3.67 -11.53
C SER A 24 18.81 -4.44 -12.18
N ARG A 25 18.68 -4.38 -13.52
CA ARG A 25 17.62 -5.04 -14.29
C ARG A 25 17.99 -6.46 -14.71
N ARG A 26 19.29 -6.74 -14.92
CA ARG A 26 19.79 -8.02 -15.45
C ARG A 26 19.59 -9.25 -14.55
N ASN A 27 18.97 -9.11 -13.37
CA ASN A 27 18.71 -10.19 -12.42
C ASN A 27 17.38 -9.98 -11.66
N ILE A 28 16.31 -9.57 -12.34
CA ILE A 28 15.00 -9.44 -11.70
C ILE A 28 14.36 -10.84 -11.59
N PHE A 29 14.42 -11.39 -10.38
CA PHE A 29 13.71 -12.61 -10.00
C PHE A 29 12.19 -12.36 -9.87
N PRO A 30 11.34 -13.40 -10.01
CA PRO A 30 9.88 -13.25 -9.96
C PRO A 30 9.37 -12.54 -8.70
N LEU A 31 10.05 -12.72 -7.56
CA LEU A 31 9.66 -12.12 -6.27
C LEU A 31 10.50 -10.91 -5.85
N SER A 32 11.27 -10.34 -6.79
CA SER A 32 12.14 -9.19 -6.54
C SER A 32 11.38 -7.99 -6.00
N GLY A 33 11.67 -7.66 -4.75
CA GLY A 33 11.03 -6.53 -4.05
C GLY A 33 9.65 -6.80 -3.52
N LEU A 34 9.24 -8.07 -3.45
CA LEU A 34 7.99 -8.48 -2.83
C LEU A 34 8.22 -9.28 -1.54
N LEU A 35 9.36 -9.93 -1.33
CA LEU A 35 9.60 -10.75 -0.14
C LEU A 35 10.14 -9.96 1.05
N TYR A 36 9.49 -10.15 2.21
CA TYR A 36 9.85 -9.55 3.49
C TYR A 36 9.94 -10.64 4.56
N CYS A 37 10.94 -10.55 5.43
CA CYS A 37 11.10 -11.48 6.54
C CYS A 37 10.05 -11.20 7.62
N GLU A 38 9.29 -12.20 8.03
CA GLU A 38 8.28 -12.05 9.10
C GLU A 38 8.89 -11.54 10.41
N LYS A 39 10.05 -12.07 10.80
CA LYS A 39 10.64 -11.85 12.13
C LYS A 39 11.22 -10.44 12.34
N CYS A 40 11.68 -9.79 11.27
CA CYS A 40 12.32 -8.47 11.37
C CYS A 40 11.73 -7.41 10.43
N GLY A 41 10.74 -7.78 9.61
CA GLY A 41 10.13 -6.90 8.62
C GLY A 41 11.09 -6.42 7.50
N SER A 42 12.33 -6.87 7.48
CA SER A 42 13.32 -6.45 6.48
C SER A 42 13.07 -7.13 5.14
N ARG A 43 13.28 -6.40 4.04
CA ARG A 43 13.21 -6.94 2.69
C ARG A 43 14.28 -8.02 2.48
N MET A 44 13.85 -9.17 1.96
CA MET A 44 14.75 -10.29 1.68
C MET A 44 15.56 -10.06 0.40
N ARG A 45 16.73 -10.70 0.32
CA ARG A 45 17.58 -10.70 -0.88
C ARG A 45 17.67 -12.10 -1.46
N PHE A 46 17.78 -12.17 -2.78
CA PHE A 46 17.96 -13.44 -3.50
C PHE A 46 19.42 -13.79 -3.59
N ARG A 47 19.72 -15.08 -3.40
CA ARG A 47 21.03 -15.68 -3.60
C ARG A 47 20.90 -16.72 -4.70
N VAL A 48 21.80 -16.64 -5.68
CA VAL A 48 22.00 -17.68 -6.69
C VAL A 48 23.02 -18.68 -6.14
N GLY A 49 22.63 -19.94 -6.09
CA GLY A 49 23.50 -21.08 -5.84
C GLY A 49 23.63 -21.94 -7.10
N GLU A 50 24.62 -22.82 -7.11
CA GLU A 50 24.83 -23.74 -8.22
C GLU A 50 24.95 -25.16 -7.67
N ASN A 51 24.21 -26.10 -8.25
CA ASN A 51 24.23 -27.50 -7.87
C ASN A 51 24.58 -28.34 -9.10
N LYS A 52 25.56 -29.24 -8.97
CA LYS A 52 26.02 -30.11 -10.07
C LYS A 52 24.91 -30.95 -10.70
N LYS A 53 23.82 -31.24 -9.96
CA LYS A 53 22.68 -32.06 -10.44
C LYS A 53 21.52 -31.26 -11.03
N GLN A 54 21.31 -30.02 -10.60
CA GLN A 54 20.11 -29.22 -10.91
C GLN A 54 20.42 -27.88 -11.61
N GLY A 55 21.71 -27.59 -11.83
CA GLY A 55 22.14 -26.30 -12.38
C GLY A 55 22.04 -25.17 -11.35
N GLN A 56 21.85 -23.94 -11.85
CA GLN A 56 21.66 -22.77 -11.00
C GLN A 56 20.30 -22.84 -10.28
N HIS A 57 20.30 -22.56 -8.98
CA HIS A 57 19.10 -22.51 -8.16
C HIS A 57 19.07 -21.21 -7.36
N TRP A 58 17.88 -20.80 -6.92
CA TRP A 58 17.69 -19.55 -6.20
C TRP A 58 17.11 -19.80 -4.81
N SER A 59 17.54 -18.98 -3.86
CA SER A 59 17.00 -18.96 -2.50
C SER A 59 16.85 -17.52 -2.02
N ALA A 60 15.91 -17.27 -1.11
CA ALA A 60 15.81 -15.97 -0.44
C ALA A 60 16.39 -16.06 0.98
N LEU A 61 17.08 -14.99 1.38
CA LEU A 61 17.72 -14.88 2.69
C LEU A 61 17.42 -13.51 3.31
N CYS A 62 17.17 -13.52 4.61
CA CYS A 62 17.18 -12.33 5.43
C CYS A 62 18.64 -11.98 5.79
N TYR A 63 19.08 -10.78 5.44
CA TYR A 63 20.42 -10.26 5.77
C TYR A 63 20.42 -9.26 6.93
N HIS A 64 19.30 -9.15 7.66
CA HIS A 64 19.22 -8.27 8.82
C HIS A 64 20.21 -8.68 9.90
N GLN A 65 20.94 -7.69 10.43
CA GLN A 65 21.80 -7.86 11.58
C GLN A 65 21.18 -7.07 12.73
N PHE A 66 20.94 -7.75 13.84
CA PHE A 66 20.35 -7.14 15.03
C PHE A 66 21.38 -6.24 15.73
N LYS A 67 20.91 -5.37 16.63
CA LYS A 67 21.76 -4.40 17.34
C LYS A 67 22.83 -5.07 18.22
N ASP A 68 22.58 -6.30 18.64
CA ASP A 68 23.53 -7.15 19.38
C ASP A 68 24.59 -7.83 18.48
N GLY A 69 24.56 -7.56 17.17
CA GLY A 69 25.46 -8.13 16.19
C GLY A 69 25.05 -9.52 15.69
N SER A 70 24.02 -10.14 16.27
CA SER A 70 23.51 -11.43 15.84
C SER A 70 22.85 -11.35 14.47
N LYS A 71 22.87 -12.48 13.73
CA LYS A 71 22.21 -12.63 12.43
C LYS A 71 21.16 -13.70 12.54
N PHE A 72 20.10 -13.55 11.73
CA PHE A 72 19.11 -14.62 11.63
C PHE A 72 19.67 -15.81 10.86
N GLU A 73 19.77 -16.98 11.49
CA GLU A 73 20.20 -18.22 10.83
C GLU A 73 19.08 -18.82 9.99
N GLN A 74 18.85 -18.23 8.81
CA GLN A 74 17.97 -18.80 7.79
C GLN A 74 18.77 -19.63 6.79
N ARG A 75 18.45 -20.93 6.68
CA ARG A 75 18.87 -21.76 5.55
C ARG A 75 17.89 -21.53 4.42
N GLY A 76 18.14 -20.51 3.59
CA GLY A 76 17.24 -20.12 2.50
C GLY A 76 16.77 -21.33 1.70
N LYS A 77 15.45 -21.54 1.62
CA LYS A 77 14.87 -22.64 0.86
C LYS A 77 14.99 -22.38 -0.63
N VAL A 78 15.27 -23.43 -1.39
CA VAL A 78 15.29 -23.37 -2.86
C VAL A 78 13.88 -23.05 -3.36
N MET A 79 13.79 -22.08 -4.28
CA MET A 79 12.55 -21.69 -4.94
C MET A 79 12.44 -22.42 -6.27
N ASP A 80 12.00 -23.66 -6.20
CA ASP A 80 11.77 -24.54 -7.34
C ASP A 80 10.37 -24.34 -7.94
N VAL A 81 10.04 -25.15 -8.94
CA VAL A 81 8.73 -25.12 -9.61
C VAL A 81 7.59 -25.33 -8.61
N ASP A 82 7.76 -26.26 -7.65
CA ASP A 82 6.75 -26.56 -6.65
C ASP A 82 6.49 -25.36 -5.72
N PHE A 83 7.54 -24.62 -5.33
CA PHE A 83 7.40 -23.37 -4.60
C PHE A 83 6.57 -22.33 -5.35
N PHE A 84 6.81 -22.16 -6.65
CA PHE A 84 6.06 -21.19 -7.46
C PHE A 84 4.63 -21.62 -7.73
N ASN A 85 4.38 -22.92 -7.91
CA ASN A 85 3.02 -23.45 -8.05
C ASN A 85 2.22 -23.25 -6.77
N ALA A 86 2.81 -23.57 -5.60
CA ALA A 86 2.15 -23.35 -4.31
C ALA A 86 1.86 -21.86 -4.06
N LEU A 87 2.77 -20.97 -4.45
CA LEU A 87 2.54 -19.52 -4.37
C LEU A 87 1.42 -19.06 -5.31
N TYR A 88 1.41 -19.56 -6.56
CA TYR A 88 0.34 -19.27 -7.50
C TYR A 88 -1.02 -19.71 -6.94
N ASP A 89 -1.13 -20.95 -6.48
CA ASP A 89 -2.34 -21.50 -5.86
C ASP A 89 -2.79 -20.65 -4.67
N ARG A 90 -1.86 -20.24 -3.80
CA ARG A 90 -2.18 -19.37 -2.65
C ARG A 90 -2.71 -17.99 -3.09
N ILE A 91 -2.22 -17.46 -4.21
CA ILE A 91 -2.67 -16.17 -4.74
C ILE A 91 -4.05 -16.29 -5.39
N ILE A 92 -4.29 -17.36 -6.16
CA ILE A 92 -5.54 -17.54 -6.91
C ILE A 92 -6.69 -18.04 -6.04
N TYR A 93 -6.40 -18.79 -4.98
CA TYR A 93 -7.36 -19.22 -3.95
C TYR A 93 -7.17 -18.33 -2.72
N VAL A 94 -7.66 -17.09 -2.83
CA VAL A 94 -7.60 -16.11 -1.74
C VAL A 94 -8.20 -16.72 -0.49
N ASP A 95 -7.44 -16.66 0.61
CA ASP A 95 -7.90 -17.15 1.90
C ASP A 95 -9.18 -16.41 2.32
N PRO A 96 -10.27 -17.11 2.66
CA PRO A 96 -11.50 -16.48 3.12
C PRO A 96 -11.30 -15.55 4.32
N ASN A 97 -10.29 -15.83 5.16
CA ASN A 97 -9.97 -14.94 6.28
C ASN A 97 -9.36 -13.62 5.81
N ILE A 98 -8.56 -13.63 4.75
CA ILE A 98 -8.01 -12.42 4.14
C ILE A 98 -9.15 -11.60 3.54
N LEU A 99 -10.08 -12.23 2.82
CA LEU A 99 -11.28 -11.56 2.30
C LEU A 99 -12.11 -10.89 3.40
N ARG A 100 -12.31 -11.60 4.52
CA ARG A 100 -13.01 -11.04 5.68
C ARG A 100 -12.28 -9.84 6.30
N GLU A 101 -10.95 -9.90 6.41
CA GLU A 101 -10.14 -8.75 6.86
C GLU A 101 -10.32 -7.56 5.91
N ILE A 102 -10.32 -7.79 4.60
CA ILE A 102 -10.54 -6.77 3.59
C ILE A 102 -11.91 -6.12 3.74
N GLU A 103 -12.97 -6.91 3.89
CA GLU A 103 -14.33 -6.40 4.10
C GLU A 103 -14.45 -5.60 5.40
N MET A 104 -13.86 -6.09 6.49
CA MET A 104 -13.87 -5.39 7.78
C MET A 104 -13.15 -4.04 7.70
N HIS A 105 -12.00 -3.97 7.02
CA HIS A 105 -11.27 -2.73 6.80
C HIS A 105 -12.03 -1.78 5.85
N GLY A 106 -12.64 -2.31 4.78
CA GLY A 106 -13.48 -1.56 3.85
C GLY A 106 -14.72 -0.95 4.52
N SER A 107 -15.38 -1.68 5.42
CA SER A 107 -16.51 -1.16 6.20
C SER A 107 -16.09 0.01 7.09
N ARG A 108 -14.99 -0.15 7.84
CA ARG A 108 -14.46 0.94 8.68
C ARG A 108 -14.07 2.17 7.85
N TYR A 109 -13.48 1.96 6.67
CA TYR A 109 -13.15 3.06 5.77
C TYR A 109 -14.40 3.80 5.28
N ASN A 110 -15.46 3.08 4.92
CA ASN A 110 -16.73 3.70 4.53
C ASN A 110 -17.35 4.51 5.68
N ASP A 111 -17.34 3.98 6.90
CA ASP A 111 -17.79 4.71 8.09
C ASP A 111 -16.97 5.98 8.31
N THR A 112 -15.64 5.88 8.22
CA THR A 112 -14.71 7.00 8.31
C THR A 112 -14.96 8.03 7.21
N LYS A 113 -15.20 7.60 5.96
CA LYS A 113 -15.51 8.47 4.84
C LYS A 113 -16.81 9.25 5.06
N THR A 114 -17.87 8.59 5.53
CA THR A 114 -19.12 9.28 5.90
C THR A 114 -18.88 10.30 7.00
N ILE A 115 -18.05 9.98 7.99
CA ILE A 115 -17.66 10.93 9.04
C ILE A 115 -16.91 12.12 8.43
N ILE A 116 -15.95 11.91 7.53
CA ILE A 116 -15.23 13.00 6.83
C ILE A 116 -16.23 13.89 6.09
N GLU A 117 -17.13 13.33 5.29
CA GLU A 117 -18.12 14.08 4.52
C GLU A 117 -18.99 14.96 5.43
N VAL A 118 -19.43 14.43 6.57
CA VAL A 118 -20.18 15.20 7.58
C VAL A 118 -19.33 16.33 8.16
N LYS A 119 -18.04 16.08 8.44
CA LYS A 119 -17.13 17.10 8.98
C LYS A 119 -16.81 18.20 7.95
N GLU A 120 -16.64 17.84 6.68
CA GLU A 120 -16.46 18.79 5.58
C GLU A 120 -17.69 19.68 5.38
N GLN A 121 -18.89 19.09 5.46
CA GLN A 121 -20.13 19.85 5.42
C GLN A 121 -20.22 20.84 6.59
N GLU A 122 -19.83 20.42 7.80
CA GLU A 122 -19.80 21.30 8.96
C GLU A 122 -18.78 22.42 8.79
N LEU A 123 -17.59 22.13 8.28
CA LEU A 123 -16.57 23.15 7.96
C LEU A 123 -17.10 24.19 6.98
N LYS A 124 -17.81 23.73 5.93
CA LYS A 124 -18.46 24.62 4.95
C LYS A 124 -19.52 25.51 5.59
N LYS A 125 -20.30 24.99 6.55
CA LYS A 125 -21.28 25.78 7.31
C LYS A 125 -20.59 26.86 8.16
N GLN A 126 -19.52 26.51 8.86
CA GLN A 126 -18.77 27.46 9.70
C GLN A 126 -18.13 28.57 8.87
N ARG A 127 -17.57 28.25 7.69
CA ARG A 127 -17.02 29.24 6.75
C ARG A 127 -18.10 30.18 6.23
N ARG A 128 -19.24 29.66 5.76
CA ARG A 128 -20.39 30.49 5.35
C ARG A 128 -20.92 31.38 6.46
N ALA A 129 -20.96 30.88 7.70
CA ALA A 129 -21.39 31.67 8.85
C ALA A 129 -20.40 32.80 9.17
N LEU A 130 -19.10 32.58 8.91
CA LEU A 130 -18.07 33.60 9.04
C LEU A 130 -18.21 34.67 7.94
N ASP A 131 -18.51 34.28 6.70
CA ASP A 131 -18.75 35.22 5.60
C ASP A 131 -19.94 36.15 5.91
N LYS A 132 -21.07 35.56 6.34
CA LYS A 132 -22.25 36.33 6.79
C LYS A 132 -21.97 37.26 7.96
N LEU A 133 -21.07 36.88 8.86
CA LEU A 133 -20.66 37.72 9.99
C LEU A 133 -19.88 38.95 9.51
N HIS A 134 -19.09 38.83 8.43
CA HIS A 134 -18.41 39.96 7.80
C HIS A 134 -19.44 40.89 7.13
N GLU A 135 -20.37 40.35 6.35
CA GLU A 135 -21.47 41.12 5.72
C GLU A 135 -22.25 41.93 6.78
N SER A 136 -22.67 41.29 7.88
CA SER A 136 -23.39 41.98 8.96
C SER A 136 -22.58 43.09 9.64
N TYR A 137 -21.24 42.98 9.67
CA TYR A 137 -20.39 44.04 10.21
C TYR A 137 -20.21 45.18 9.21
N GLU A 138 -20.08 44.88 7.92
CA GLU A 138 -19.98 45.87 6.84
C GLU A 138 -21.29 46.67 6.69
N GLU A 139 -22.44 46.06 6.95
CA GLU A 139 -23.75 46.70 6.98
C GLU A 139 -24.06 47.43 8.31
N ASP A 140 -23.07 47.56 9.22
CA ASP A 140 -23.20 48.15 10.56
C ASP A 140 -24.30 47.52 11.44
N MET A 141 -24.75 46.30 11.11
CA MET A 141 -25.79 45.57 11.86
C MET A 141 -25.30 45.06 13.22
N ILE A 142 -23.98 45.00 13.43
CA ILE A 142 -23.35 44.56 14.67
C ILE A 142 -22.17 45.44 15.05
N THR A 143 -21.87 45.52 16.36
CA THR A 143 -20.73 46.27 16.86
C THR A 143 -19.41 45.53 16.62
N LYS A 144 -18.31 46.29 16.54
CA LYS A 144 -16.95 45.76 16.43
C LYS A 144 -16.61 44.75 17.53
N GLN A 145 -17.06 44.99 18.76
CA GLN A 145 -16.82 44.08 19.88
C GLN A 145 -17.51 42.74 19.67
N LEU A 146 -18.79 42.76 19.28
CA LEU A 146 -19.57 41.54 19.00
C LEU A 146 -19.00 40.77 17.79
N PHE A 147 -18.53 41.48 16.77
CA PHE A 147 -17.87 40.90 15.61
C PHE A 147 -16.59 40.13 16.00
N LEU A 148 -15.70 40.74 16.80
CA LEU A 148 -14.46 40.12 17.24
C LEU A 148 -14.70 38.87 18.09
N GLU A 149 -15.65 38.93 19.02
CA GLU A 149 -16.02 37.79 19.86
C GLU A 149 -16.54 36.61 19.01
N ARG A 150 -17.48 36.87 18.10
CA ARG A 150 -18.06 35.83 17.23
C ARG A 150 -17.04 35.27 16.23
N LYS A 151 -16.16 36.12 15.68
CA LYS A 151 -15.07 35.72 14.79
C LYS A 151 -14.11 34.76 15.49
N ALA A 152 -13.73 35.05 16.73
CA ALA A 152 -12.83 34.19 17.51
C ALA A 152 -13.43 32.81 17.81
N VAL A 153 -14.75 32.71 18.04
CA VAL A 153 -15.44 31.42 18.23
C VAL A 153 -15.44 30.62 16.93
N ARG A 154 -15.81 31.24 15.81
CA ARG A 154 -15.87 30.58 14.49
C ARG A 154 -14.48 30.15 14.01
N ALA A 155 -13.47 30.99 14.17
CA ALA A 155 -12.08 30.66 13.82
C ALA A 155 -11.58 29.43 14.59
N ARG A 156 -11.85 29.34 15.89
CA ARG A 156 -11.50 28.16 16.70
C ARG A 156 -12.21 26.88 16.23
N GLN A 157 -13.47 26.98 15.83
CA GLN A 157 -14.25 25.84 15.32
C GLN A 157 -13.72 25.36 13.96
N ILE A 158 -13.37 26.28 13.06
CA ILE A 158 -12.76 25.97 11.77
C ILE A 158 -11.41 25.27 11.97
N GLN A 159 -10.52 25.86 12.78
CA GLN A 159 -9.21 25.29 13.05
C GLN A 159 -9.30 23.85 13.60
N LYS A 160 -10.20 23.62 14.56
CA LYS A 160 -10.42 22.28 15.14
C LYS A 160 -10.86 21.26 14.09
N LEU A 161 -11.73 21.65 13.16
CA LEU A 161 -12.21 20.77 12.09
C LEU A 161 -11.13 20.48 11.05
N GLU A 162 -10.28 21.46 10.73
CA GLU A 162 -9.15 21.28 9.80
C GLU A 162 -8.07 20.36 10.35
N ASP A 163 -7.75 20.49 11.64
CA ASP A 163 -6.74 19.64 12.28
C ASP A 163 -7.21 18.19 12.40
N LEU A 164 -8.51 17.97 12.66
CA LEU A 164 -9.12 16.64 12.60
C LEU A 164 -9.06 16.05 11.18
N SER A 165 -9.27 16.85 10.14
CA SER A 165 -9.26 16.38 8.75
C SER A 165 -7.87 15.89 8.30
N LYS A 166 -6.78 16.47 8.80
CA LYS A 166 -5.40 16.06 8.45
C LYS A 166 -5.04 14.65 8.95
N VAL A 167 -5.64 14.21 10.05
CA VAL A 167 -5.35 12.89 10.65
C VAL A 167 -5.96 11.74 9.84
N VAL A 168 -7.03 12.00 9.07
CA VAL A 168 -7.83 10.95 8.43
C VAL A 168 -7.39 10.62 6.99
N VAL A 169 -6.61 11.48 6.34
CA VAL A 169 -6.21 11.31 4.92
C VAL A 169 -5.27 10.11 4.71
N ASP A 170 -4.61 9.60 5.75
CA ASP A 170 -3.57 8.56 5.64
C ASP A 170 -4.12 7.12 5.52
N GLU A 171 -5.44 6.90 5.66
CA GLU A 171 -6.06 5.56 5.60
C GLU A 171 -6.63 5.17 4.22
N GLY A 172 -6.42 6.00 3.19
CA GLY A 172 -7.26 6.04 1.98
C GLY A 172 -6.94 5.11 0.81
N ASN A 173 -6.38 3.90 0.98
CA ASN A 173 -6.16 3.02 -0.17
C ASN A 173 -6.22 1.52 0.13
N TYR A 174 -7.32 1.06 0.72
CA TYR A 174 -7.59 -0.36 0.86
C TYR A 174 -8.48 -0.86 -0.30
N PRO A 175 -8.09 -1.93 -1.03
CA PRO A 175 -8.87 -2.46 -2.15
C PRO A 175 -10.20 -3.08 -1.67
N THR A 176 -11.23 -3.08 -2.52
CA THR A 176 -12.45 -3.88 -2.25
C THR A 176 -12.26 -5.35 -2.66
N VAL A 177 -13.13 -6.23 -2.18
CA VAL A 177 -13.12 -7.65 -2.55
C VAL A 177 -13.29 -7.84 -4.06
N GLU A 178 -14.20 -7.09 -4.68
CA GLU A 178 -14.42 -7.14 -6.13
C GLU A 178 -13.18 -6.72 -6.91
N GLN A 179 -12.50 -5.66 -6.46
CA GLN A 179 -11.25 -5.19 -7.07
C GLN A 179 -10.13 -6.22 -6.98
N ILE A 180 -10.09 -7.01 -5.88
CA ILE A 180 -9.13 -8.09 -5.73
C ILE A 180 -9.44 -9.22 -6.71
N TYR A 181 -10.71 -9.61 -6.86
CA TYR A 181 -11.09 -10.64 -7.84
C TYR A 181 -10.79 -10.22 -9.27
N GLU A 182 -11.07 -8.97 -9.64
CA GLU A 182 -10.71 -8.42 -10.95
C GLU A 182 -9.19 -8.47 -11.19
N ARG A 183 -8.40 -8.00 -10.22
CA ARG A 183 -6.93 -8.05 -10.29
C ARG A 183 -6.38 -9.47 -10.33
N ILE A 184 -7.05 -10.44 -9.70
CA ILE A 184 -6.70 -11.86 -9.79
C ILE A 184 -6.96 -12.40 -11.19
N GLY A 185 -8.07 -12.00 -11.82
CA GLY A 185 -8.35 -12.32 -13.22
C GLY A 185 -7.24 -11.84 -14.14
N GLU A 186 -6.89 -10.56 -14.05
CA GLU A 186 -5.76 -9.98 -14.80
C GLU A 186 -4.43 -10.68 -14.49
N PHE A 187 -4.20 -11.03 -13.22
CA PHE A 187 -3.00 -11.73 -12.81
C PHE A 187 -2.89 -13.10 -13.47
N ARG A 188 -3.98 -13.88 -13.56
CA ARG A 188 -3.98 -15.20 -14.22
C ARG A 188 -3.53 -15.09 -15.68
N GLU A 189 -4.16 -14.19 -16.43
CA GLU A 189 -3.82 -13.97 -17.84
C GLU A 189 -2.35 -13.56 -18.02
N LEU A 190 -1.87 -12.62 -17.21
CA LEU A 190 -0.49 -12.14 -17.27
C LEU A 190 0.52 -13.19 -16.80
N TRP A 191 0.16 -14.03 -15.84
CA TRP A 191 1.02 -15.08 -15.31
C TRP A 191 1.21 -16.22 -16.30
N ASP A 192 0.13 -16.63 -16.97
CA ASP A 192 0.17 -17.72 -17.97
C ASP A 192 0.91 -17.31 -19.24
N LEU A 193 0.81 -16.02 -19.62
CA LEU A 193 1.55 -15.46 -20.76
C LEU A 193 3.01 -15.10 -20.44
N ALA A 194 3.42 -15.10 -19.17
CA ALA A 194 4.75 -14.65 -18.78
C ALA A 194 5.83 -15.70 -19.11
N LEU A 195 6.72 -15.36 -20.03
CA LEU A 195 7.83 -16.20 -20.46
C LEU A 195 9.12 -15.93 -19.67
N SER A 196 9.19 -14.80 -18.98
CA SER A 196 10.36 -14.37 -18.20
C SER A 196 10.06 -14.10 -16.73
N SER A 197 11.10 -14.19 -15.89
CA SER A 197 11.04 -13.83 -14.46
C SER A 197 10.62 -12.38 -14.23
N GLU A 198 10.97 -11.49 -15.15
CA GLU A 198 10.57 -10.08 -15.12
C GLU A 198 9.07 -9.90 -15.34
N GLU A 199 8.49 -10.62 -16.30
CA GLU A 199 7.05 -10.58 -16.58
C GLU A 199 6.25 -11.11 -15.41
N LYS A 200 6.69 -12.24 -14.82
CA LYS A 200 6.09 -12.78 -13.60
C LYS A 200 6.17 -11.79 -12.43
N ASN A 201 7.30 -11.08 -12.27
CA ASN A 201 7.44 -10.04 -11.26
C ASN A 201 6.52 -8.83 -11.50
N ARG A 202 6.36 -8.42 -12.76
CA ARG A 202 5.44 -7.35 -13.14
C ARG A 202 3.99 -7.73 -12.85
N ALA A 203 3.58 -8.95 -13.20
CA ALA A 203 2.24 -9.48 -12.91
C ALA A 203 1.98 -9.48 -11.41
N LEU A 204 2.90 -10.03 -10.60
CA LEU A 204 2.76 -10.05 -9.15
C LEU A 204 2.67 -8.65 -8.53
N LYS A 205 3.48 -7.69 -8.99
CA LYS A 205 3.47 -6.32 -8.46
C LYS A 205 2.18 -5.55 -8.75
N LYS A 206 1.31 -6.02 -9.64
CA LYS A 206 -0.01 -5.41 -9.84
C LYS A 206 -1.00 -5.79 -8.75
N LEU A 207 -0.92 -7.03 -8.27
CA LEU A 207 -1.88 -7.61 -7.31
C LEU A 207 -1.34 -7.60 -5.86
N VAL A 208 -0.04 -7.84 -5.71
CA VAL A 208 0.61 -8.09 -4.41
C VAL A 208 1.44 -6.89 -4.00
N GLU A 209 1.22 -6.40 -2.78
CA GLU A 209 2.02 -5.35 -2.18
C GLU A 209 3.33 -5.91 -1.64
N ARG A 210 3.21 -6.96 -0.83
CA ARG A 210 4.33 -7.69 -0.23
C ARG A 210 3.92 -9.12 0.11
N ILE A 211 4.91 -9.98 0.24
CA ILE A 211 4.80 -11.38 0.65
C ILE A 211 5.67 -11.52 1.89
N VAL A 212 5.04 -11.84 3.01
CA VAL A 212 5.73 -12.13 4.26
C VAL A 212 6.18 -13.58 4.23
N TYR A 213 7.48 -13.78 4.45
CA TYR A 213 8.16 -15.06 4.41
C TYR A 213 8.52 -15.49 5.84
N ASN A 214 7.97 -16.62 6.26
CA ASN A 214 8.39 -17.32 7.45
C ASN A 214 8.98 -18.69 7.09
N GLN A 215 10.11 -19.02 7.71
CA GLN A 215 10.73 -20.33 7.58
C GLN A 215 10.95 -20.91 8.97
N GLU A 216 10.35 -22.08 9.19
CA GLU A 216 10.53 -22.89 10.38
C GLU A 216 11.04 -24.28 9.96
N GLY A 217 12.36 -24.48 10.11
CA GLY A 217 13.03 -25.69 9.63
C GLY A 217 12.91 -25.83 8.10
N ASN A 218 12.22 -26.89 7.65
CA ASN A 218 11.97 -27.19 6.22
C ASN A 218 10.63 -26.64 5.71
N ARG A 219 9.77 -26.16 6.62
CA ARG A 219 8.47 -25.57 6.28
C ARG A 219 8.67 -24.10 5.96
N VAL A 220 8.01 -23.64 4.90
CA VAL A 220 7.98 -22.24 4.49
C VAL A 220 6.53 -21.85 4.40
N GLU A 221 6.19 -20.78 5.11
CA GLU A 221 4.87 -20.17 5.12
C GLU A 221 4.97 -18.81 4.45
N LEU A 222 4.01 -18.54 3.57
CA LEU A 222 3.93 -17.31 2.80
C LEU A 222 2.58 -16.65 3.09
N THR A 223 2.63 -15.43 3.59
CA THR A 223 1.44 -14.59 3.77
C THR A 223 1.46 -13.49 2.74
N VAL A 224 0.46 -13.48 1.86
CA VAL A 224 0.35 -12.52 0.75
C VAL A 224 -0.47 -11.31 1.21
N CYS A 225 0.11 -10.12 1.11
CA CYS A 225 -0.60 -8.86 1.31
C CYS A 225 -0.99 -8.30 -0.06
N TYR A 226 -2.29 -8.20 -0.31
CA TYR A 226 -2.84 -7.67 -1.56
C TYR A 226 -2.86 -6.15 -1.55
N ARG A 227 -2.70 -5.53 -2.73
CA ARG A 227 -2.91 -4.09 -2.96
C ARG A 227 -4.35 -3.81 -3.29
#